data_AF-A0A3N5R444-F1
#
_entry.id   AF-A0A3N5R444-F1
#
_cell.length_a   1.000
_cell.length_b   1.000
_cell.length_c   1.000
_cell.angle_alpha   90.00
_cell.angle_beta   90.00
_cell.angle_gamma   90.00
#
_symmetry.space_group_name_H-M   'P 1'
#
loop_
_entity.id
_entity.type
_entity.pdbx_description
1 polymer ?
#
loop_
_entity_poly.entity_id
_entity_poly.type
_entity_poly.pdbx_seq_one_letter_code
_entity_poly.pdbx_strand_id
1 'polypeptide(L)'
;MVRRSYGIRIRSLMDPLSRYMVYLENEKYLPEGANSILSLSRNILEDYKIIIRDVRVASHFLELDISIPSSLDLEKIRSKLSQIGTIMEIDKIVEGELDKKVSLELARQLFNNEKYWKTHEILEGVWKHTQGDERSLLNGIILVAAALVHYQKGEHD
;
A
#
# COMPACT_ATOMS: atom_id res chain seq x y z
N MET A 1 -36.38 -42.25 11.52
CA MET A 1 -36.83 -40.96 12.07
C MET A 1 -35.58 -40.18 12.52
N VAL A 2 -35.23 -39.09 11.80
CA VAL A 2 -34.66 -37.82 12.35
C VAL A 2 -33.20 -37.90 12.90
N ARG A 3 -32.13 -37.21 12.44
CA ARG A 3 -31.88 -36.08 11.51
C ARG A 3 -30.49 -36.20 10.88
N ARG A 4 -30.34 -35.83 9.61
CA ARG A 4 -29.05 -35.37 9.04
C ARG A 4 -28.90 -33.89 9.37
N SER A 5 -27.86 -33.53 10.13
CA SER A 5 -27.50 -32.13 10.36
C SER A 5 -26.71 -31.64 9.16
N TYR A 6 -27.36 -30.90 8.26
CA TYR A 6 -26.68 -30.12 7.24
C TYR A 6 -26.25 -28.79 7.87
N GLY A 7 -25.02 -28.75 8.37
CA GLY A 7 -24.35 -27.50 8.69
C GLY A 7 -23.97 -26.78 7.39
N ILE A 8 -24.91 -26.01 6.83
CA ILE A 8 -24.61 -25.07 5.75
C ILE A 8 -23.78 -23.95 6.38
N ARG A 9 -22.46 -24.06 6.21
CA ARG A 9 -21.51 -22.99 6.54
C ARG A 9 -21.65 -21.94 5.45
N ILE A 10 -22.50 -20.94 5.66
CA ILE A 10 -22.57 -19.74 4.82
C ILE A 10 -21.24 -18.99 4.98
N ARG A 11 -20.23 -19.38 4.20
CA ARG A 11 -19.08 -18.50 3.95
C ARG A 11 -19.62 -17.36 3.10
N SER A 12 -19.36 -16.13 3.54
CA SER A 12 -19.69 -14.89 2.83
C SER A 12 -19.44 -15.02 1.33
N LEU A 13 -20.45 -14.67 0.52
CA LEU A 13 -20.41 -14.64 -0.95
C LEU A 13 -19.63 -13.44 -1.51
N MET A 14 -18.85 -12.72 -0.69
CA MET A 14 -18.06 -11.58 -1.15
C MET A 14 -16.73 -12.06 -1.74
N ASP A 15 -16.41 -11.57 -2.94
CA ASP A 15 -15.14 -11.80 -3.60
C ASP A 15 -13.98 -11.28 -2.73
N PRO A 16 -13.00 -12.11 -2.34
CA PRO A 16 -11.90 -11.68 -1.49
C PRO A 16 -11.10 -10.55 -2.14
N LEU A 17 -10.77 -9.52 -1.37
CA LEU A 17 -9.94 -8.41 -1.80
C LEU A 17 -8.46 -8.72 -1.54
N SER A 18 -7.62 -8.57 -2.56
CA SER A 18 -6.15 -8.55 -2.40
C SER A 18 -5.66 -7.11 -2.36
N ARG A 19 -4.70 -6.79 -1.46
CA ARG A 19 -4.10 -5.45 -1.37
C ARG A 19 -2.88 -5.36 -2.28
N TYR A 20 -2.78 -4.26 -3.01
CA TYR A 20 -1.69 -3.95 -3.91
C TYR A 20 -1.21 -2.53 -3.67
N MET A 21 0.07 -2.32 -3.94
CA MET A 21 0.64 -0.99 -4.12
C MET A 21 0.90 -0.77 -5.60
N VAL A 22 0.25 0.23 -6.19
CA VAL A 22 0.42 0.57 -7.59
C VAL A 22 1.25 1.84 -7.70
N TYR A 23 2.29 1.79 -8.53
CA TYR A 23 3.19 2.90 -8.76
C TYR A 23 2.99 3.43 -10.18
N LEU A 24 2.64 4.71 -10.29
CA LEU A 24 2.55 5.44 -11.55
C LEU A 24 3.71 6.43 -11.64
N GLU A 25 4.24 6.69 -12.82
CA GLU A 25 5.25 7.74 -13.01
C GLU A 25 4.68 9.10 -12.63
N ASN A 26 5.45 9.88 -11.85
CA ASN A 26 5.07 11.24 -11.48
C ASN A 26 5.84 12.24 -12.35
N GLU A 27 5.14 12.91 -13.26
CA GLU A 27 5.72 13.93 -14.11
C GLU A 27 5.55 15.36 -13.56
N LYS A 28 4.58 15.60 -12.67
CA LYS A 28 4.12 16.97 -12.38
C LYS A 28 3.40 17.19 -11.05
N TYR A 29 3.03 16.13 -10.34
CA TYR A 29 2.24 16.26 -9.13
C TYR A 29 3.13 16.55 -7.94
N LEU A 30 2.63 17.38 -7.03
CA LEU A 30 3.23 17.66 -5.74
C LEU A 30 2.39 17.01 -4.63
N PRO A 31 2.94 16.80 -3.43
CA PRO A 31 2.22 16.16 -2.33
C PRO A 31 0.89 16.81 -1.95
N GLU A 32 0.75 18.12 -2.10
CA GLU A 32 -0.50 18.85 -1.86
C GLU A 32 -1.64 18.40 -2.80
N GLY A 33 -1.29 17.78 -3.93
CA GLY A 33 -2.22 17.22 -4.91
C GLY A 33 -2.74 15.82 -4.57
N ALA A 34 -2.22 15.15 -3.53
CA ALA A 34 -2.54 13.75 -3.23
C ALA A 34 -4.05 13.48 -3.12
N ASN A 35 -4.80 14.34 -2.42
CA ASN A 35 -6.25 14.20 -2.25
C ASN A 35 -7.04 14.35 -3.56
N SER A 36 -6.56 15.19 -4.48
CA SER A 36 -7.16 15.34 -5.81
C SER A 36 -6.93 14.09 -6.65
N ILE A 37 -5.73 13.51 -6.58
CA ILE A 37 -5.40 12.25 -7.28
C ILE A 37 -6.18 11.07 -6.69
N LEU A 38 -6.34 11.00 -5.37
CA LEU A 38 -7.17 10.00 -4.70
C LEU A 38 -8.61 10.07 -5.20
N SER A 39 -9.20 11.27 -5.25
CA SER A 39 -10.55 11.50 -5.77
C SER A 39 -10.68 11.10 -7.24
N LEU A 40 -9.71 11.51 -8.07
CA LEU A 40 -9.65 11.14 -9.49
C LEU A 40 -9.57 9.62 -9.68
N SER A 41 -8.71 8.95 -8.92
CA SER A 41 -8.51 7.50 -8.99
C SER A 41 -9.78 6.75 -8.60
N ARG A 42 -10.50 7.21 -7.56
CA ARG A 42 -11.78 6.64 -7.14
C ARG A 42 -12.84 6.79 -8.22
N ASN A 43 -12.94 7.95 -8.86
CA ASN A 43 -13.89 8.19 -9.95
C ASN A 43 -13.60 7.30 -11.18
N ILE A 44 -12.33 7.15 -11.55
CA ILE A 44 -11.92 6.30 -12.69
C ILE A 44 -12.25 4.82 -12.46
N LEU A 45 -12.23 4.38 -11.20
CA LEU A 45 -12.40 2.99 -10.79
C LEU A 45 -13.74 2.67 -10.10
N GLU A 46 -14.72 3.58 -10.15
CA GLU A 46 -15.99 3.49 -9.43
C GLU A 46 -16.75 2.18 -9.72
N ASP A 47 -16.75 1.74 -10.98
CA ASP A 47 -17.48 0.55 -11.44
C ASP A 47 -16.87 -0.79 -10.99
N TYR A 48 -15.66 -0.77 -10.42
CA TYR A 48 -14.84 -1.98 -10.22
C TYR A 48 -14.87 -2.55 -8.81
N LYS A 49 -15.64 -1.95 -7.88
CA LYS A 49 -15.65 -2.32 -6.45
C LYS A 49 -14.25 -2.35 -5.82
N ILE A 50 -13.35 -1.52 -6.33
CA ILE A 50 -11.99 -1.35 -5.82
C ILE A 50 -12.05 -0.38 -4.63
N ILE A 51 -11.27 -0.68 -3.59
CA ILE A 51 -11.08 0.24 -2.46
C ILE A 51 -9.73 0.91 -2.62
N ILE A 52 -9.71 2.23 -2.81
CA ILE A 52 -8.47 3.02 -2.77
C ILE A 52 -8.40 3.68 -1.40
N ARG A 53 -7.46 3.20 -0.56
CA ARG A 53 -7.28 3.69 0.80
C ARG A 53 -6.61 5.05 0.80
N ASP A 54 -5.55 5.17 0.01
CA ASP A 54 -4.64 6.30 0.10
C ASP A 54 -3.88 6.51 -1.21
N VAL A 55 -3.38 7.72 -1.39
CA VAL A 55 -2.44 8.11 -2.45
C VAL A 55 -1.29 8.89 -1.83
N ARG A 56 -0.08 8.50 -2.19
CA ARG A 56 1.16 9.19 -1.82
C ARG A 56 1.85 9.70 -3.07
N VAL A 57 2.34 10.93 -3.03
CA VAL A 57 3.04 11.57 -4.15
C VAL A 57 4.52 11.69 -3.78
N ALA A 58 5.33 10.83 -4.38
CA ALA A 58 6.79 10.91 -4.33
C ALA A 58 7.32 11.77 -5.48
N SER A 59 8.61 12.12 -5.44
CA SER A 59 9.24 12.95 -6.48
C SER A 59 9.17 12.33 -7.87
N HIS A 60 9.23 11.00 -7.96
CA HIS A 60 9.30 10.25 -9.23
C HIS A 60 8.09 9.34 -9.50
N PHE A 61 7.22 9.13 -8.51
CA PHE A 61 6.03 8.29 -8.68
C PHE A 61 4.85 8.71 -7.82
N LEU A 62 3.66 8.30 -8.24
CA LEU A 62 2.45 8.24 -7.43
C LEU A 62 2.30 6.82 -6.91
N GLU A 63 2.06 6.66 -5.62
CA GLU A 63 1.82 5.38 -4.98
C GLU A 63 0.35 5.29 -4.56
N LEU A 64 -0.39 4.31 -5.08
CA LEU A 64 -1.79 4.07 -4.78
C LEU A 64 -1.93 2.79 -3.96
N ASP A 65 -2.50 2.90 -2.76
CA ASP A 65 -2.86 1.76 -1.91
C ASP A 65 -4.26 1.28 -2.26
N ILE A 66 -4.33 0.18 -3.00
CA ILE A 66 -5.58 -0.32 -3.56
C ILE A 66 -5.88 -1.74 -3.09
N SER A 67 -7.17 -2.02 -2.91
CA SER A 67 -7.68 -3.37 -2.74
C SER A 67 -8.58 -3.75 -3.89
N ILE A 68 -8.19 -4.83 -4.54
CA ILE A 68 -8.75 -5.30 -5.80
C ILE A 68 -9.47 -6.64 -5.55
N PRO A 69 -10.72 -6.79 -6.00
CA PRO A 69 -11.43 -8.07 -5.98
C PRO A 69 -10.66 -9.14 -6.74
N SER A 70 -10.55 -10.34 -6.19
CA SER A 70 -9.74 -11.43 -6.78
C SER A 70 -10.25 -11.90 -8.15
N SER A 71 -11.53 -11.66 -8.45
CA SER A 71 -12.12 -11.94 -9.77
C SER A 71 -11.80 -10.87 -10.83
N LEU A 72 -11.25 -9.72 -10.44
CA LEU A 72 -11.00 -8.62 -11.36
C LEU A 72 -9.63 -8.75 -12.04
N ASP A 73 -9.63 -8.53 -13.35
CA ASP A 73 -8.43 -8.54 -14.18
C ASP A 73 -7.58 -7.28 -13.96
N LEU A 74 -6.31 -7.48 -13.56
CA LEU A 74 -5.34 -6.42 -13.32
C LEU A 74 -5.08 -5.56 -14.57
N GLU A 75 -5.19 -6.13 -15.78
CA GLU A 75 -4.95 -5.37 -17.01
C GLU A 75 -6.03 -4.31 -17.26
N LYS A 76 -7.27 -4.55 -16.81
CA LYS A 76 -8.33 -3.53 -16.85
C LYS A 76 -8.00 -2.35 -15.94
N ILE A 77 -7.43 -2.63 -14.77
CA ILE A 77 -7.04 -1.62 -13.79
C ILE A 77 -5.86 -0.81 -14.34
N ARG A 78 -4.85 -1.49 -14.90
CA ARG A 78 -3.73 -0.86 -15.60
C ARG A 78 -4.20 0.09 -16.69
N SER A 79 -5.11 -0.36 -17.55
CA SER A 79 -5.65 0.44 -18.65
C SER A 79 -6.47 1.65 -18.17
N LYS A 80 -7.06 1.60 -16.98
CA LYS A 80 -7.83 2.72 -16.42
C LYS A 80 -6.92 3.73 -15.74
N LEU A 81 -5.99 3.26 -14.93
CA LEU A 81 -5.03 4.10 -14.20
C LEU A 81 -4.00 4.77 -15.12
N SER A 82 -3.77 4.27 -16.34
CA SER A 82 -2.93 4.94 -17.34
C SER A 82 -3.42 6.33 -17.75
N GLN A 83 -4.67 6.68 -17.42
CA GLN A 83 -5.22 8.03 -17.59
C GLN A 83 -4.63 9.04 -16.58
N ILE A 84 -4.03 8.57 -15.48
CA ILE A 84 -3.40 9.41 -14.45
C ILE A 84 -1.90 9.54 -14.71
N GLY A 85 -1.24 8.42 -15.05
CA GLY A 85 0.20 8.34 -15.33
C GLY A 85 0.61 6.94 -15.80
N THR A 86 1.83 6.82 -16.35
CA THR A 86 2.38 5.55 -16.83
C THR A 86 2.53 4.57 -15.67
N ILE A 87 2.00 3.35 -15.79
CA ILE A 87 2.18 2.33 -14.74
C ILE A 87 3.62 1.82 -14.76
N MET A 88 4.32 2.01 -13.65
CA MET A 88 5.68 1.52 -13.44
C MET A 88 5.67 0.12 -12.81
N GLU A 89 4.88 -0.07 -11.75
CA GLU A 89 4.93 -1.28 -10.93
C GLU A 89 3.56 -1.55 -10.28
N ILE A 90 3.22 -2.83 -10.10
CA ILE A 90 2.07 -3.28 -9.31
C ILE A 90 2.60 -4.35 -8.34
N ASP A 91 2.81 -3.96 -7.09
CA ASP A 91 3.31 -4.85 -6.03
C ASP A 91 2.12 -5.43 -5.25
N LYS A 92 2.05 -6.76 -5.12
CA LYS A 92 1.05 -7.41 -4.27
C LYS A 92 1.54 -7.39 -2.83
N ILE A 93 0.76 -6.78 -1.94
CA ILE A 93 1.07 -6.79 -0.52
C ILE A 93 0.72 -8.17 0.04
N VAL A 94 1.75 -8.91 0.42
CA VAL A 94 1.67 -10.19 1.13
C VAL A 94 2.32 -10.02 2.50
N GLU A 95 1.70 -10.58 3.52
CA GLU A 95 2.28 -10.64 4.86
C GLU A 95 3.35 -11.74 4.90
N GLY A 96 4.52 -11.42 5.45
CA GLY A 96 5.62 -12.36 5.62
C GLY A 96 6.75 -11.74 6.42
N GLU A 97 7.37 -12.54 7.27
CA GLU A 97 8.57 -12.14 8.01
C GLU A 97 9.81 -12.43 7.18
N LEU A 98 10.69 -11.43 7.06
CA LEU A 98 12.01 -11.56 6.47
C LEU A 98 13.06 -11.65 7.57
N ASP A 99 14.23 -12.20 7.25
CA ASP A 99 15.38 -12.10 8.14
C ASP A 99 15.69 -10.63 8.47
N LYS A 100 16.15 -10.37 9.70
CA LYS A 100 16.42 -9.01 10.19
C LYS A 100 17.40 -8.27 9.30
N LYS A 101 18.50 -8.90 8.87
CA LYS A 101 19.52 -8.24 8.05
C LYS A 101 18.95 -7.87 6.68
N VAL A 102 18.22 -8.79 6.06
CA VAL A 102 17.54 -8.56 4.77
C VAL A 102 16.52 -7.43 4.90
N SER A 103 15.76 -7.40 6.00
CA SER A 103 14.77 -6.35 6.28
C SER A 103 15.41 -4.97 6.39
N LEU A 104 16.54 -4.84 7.09
CA LEU A 104 17.25 -3.56 7.24
C LEU A 104 17.86 -3.09 5.91
N GLU A 105 18.43 -3.98 5.11
CA GLU A 105 18.96 -3.66 3.79
C GLU A 105 17.85 -3.20 2.84
N LEU A 106 16.71 -3.90 2.85
CA LEU A 106 15.52 -3.56 2.07
C LEU A 106 14.92 -2.22 2.52
N ALA A 107 14.76 -2.00 3.83
CA ALA A 107 14.22 -0.76 4.39
C ALA A 107 15.04 0.45 3.95
N ARG A 108 16.38 0.34 3.95
CA ARG A 108 17.29 1.39 3.46
C ARG A 108 17.07 1.66 1.97
N GLN A 109 16.96 0.62 1.15
CA GLN A 109 16.70 0.78 -0.28
C GLN A 109 15.35 1.46 -0.53
N LEU A 110 14.28 1.00 0.14
CA LEU A 110 12.95 1.58 0.02
C LEU A 110 12.93 3.06 0.45
N PHE A 111 13.60 3.39 1.55
CA PHE A 111 13.64 4.76 2.07
C PHE A 111 14.34 5.71 1.08
N ASN A 112 15.48 5.29 0.52
CA ASN A 112 16.21 6.06 -0.47
C ASN A 112 15.45 6.24 -1.79
N ASN A 113 14.47 5.36 -2.07
CA ASN A 113 13.58 5.47 -3.21
C ASN A 113 12.22 6.08 -2.83
N GLU A 114 12.12 6.78 -1.71
CA GLU A 114 10.88 7.44 -1.25
C GLU A 114 9.67 6.52 -1.02
N LYS A 115 9.85 5.19 -0.94
CA LYS A 115 8.80 4.22 -0.62
C LYS A 115 8.58 4.15 0.90
N TYR A 116 8.31 5.29 1.53
CA TYR A 116 8.34 5.46 2.98
C TYR A 116 7.30 4.62 3.72
N TRP A 117 6.12 4.42 3.14
CA TRP A 117 5.11 3.54 3.73
C TRP A 117 5.62 2.10 3.85
N LYS A 118 6.21 1.56 2.77
CA LYS A 118 6.79 0.21 2.80
C LYS A 118 7.99 0.14 3.75
N THR A 119 8.81 1.19 3.82
CA THR A 119 9.89 1.28 4.82
C THR A 119 9.35 1.18 6.24
N HIS A 120 8.28 1.93 6.55
CA HIS A 120 7.63 1.90 7.86
C HIS A 120 7.20 0.48 8.23
N GLU A 121 6.46 -0.20 7.35
CA GLU A 121 5.97 -1.57 7.60
C GLU A 121 7.12 -2.56 7.85
N ILE A 122 8.17 -2.52 7.03
CA ILE A 122 9.33 -3.42 7.15
C ILE A 122 10.07 -3.16 8.47
N LEU A 123 10.31 -1.89 8.82
CA LEU A 123 10.99 -1.54 10.05
C LEU A 123 10.14 -1.84 11.30
N GLU A 124 8.83 -1.68 11.23
CA GLU A 124 7.93 -2.05 12.34
C GLU A 124 7.98 -3.56 12.61
N GLY A 125 8.04 -4.37 11.54
CA GLY A 125 8.26 -5.81 11.62
C GLY A 125 9.54 -6.16 12.39
N VAL A 126 10.66 -5.52 12.05
CA VAL A 126 11.94 -5.73 12.78
C VAL A 126 11.84 -5.21 14.21
N TRP A 127 11.30 -4.01 14.40
CA TRP A 127 11.21 -3.32 15.69
C TRP A 127 10.50 -4.15 16.76
N LYS A 128 9.43 -4.87 16.39
CA LYS A 128 8.67 -5.77 17.28
C LYS A 128 9.55 -6.77 18.02
N HIS A 129 10.68 -7.17 17.44
CA HIS A 129 11.60 -8.16 18.00
C HIS A 129 12.91 -7.57 18.58
N THR A 130 12.99 -6.25 18.77
CA THR A 130 14.17 -5.56 19.32
C THR A 130 13.92 -4.95 20.70
N GLN A 131 14.99 -4.69 21.46
CA GLN A 131 14.96 -4.09 22.80
C GLN A 131 16.07 -3.04 22.97
N GLY A 132 16.01 -2.25 24.05
CA GLY A 132 17.05 -1.28 24.43
C GLY A 132 17.29 -0.19 23.38
N ASP A 133 18.56 0.15 23.17
CA ASP A 133 18.98 1.24 22.29
C ASP A 133 18.61 0.99 20.82
N GLU A 134 18.72 -0.26 20.37
CA GLU A 134 18.34 -0.63 19.00
C GLU A 134 16.84 -0.37 18.77
N ARG A 135 15.99 -0.76 19.72
CA ARG A 135 14.54 -0.51 19.65
C ARG A 135 14.25 0.99 19.56
N SER A 136 14.95 1.78 20.36
CA SER A 136 14.78 3.25 20.40
C SER A 136 15.23 3.90 19.08
N LEU A 137 16.36 3.44 18.53
CA LEU A 137 16.86 3.89 17.23
C LEU A 137 15.88 3.56 16.09
N LEU A 138 15.43 2.30 16.01
CA LEU A 138 14.46 1.88 15.01
C LEU A 138 13.15 2.67 15.12
N ASN A 139 12.66 2.90 16.35
CA ASN A 139 11.48 3.71 16.58
C ASN A 139 11.64 5.14 16.02
N GLY A 140 12.80 5.77 16.23
CA GLY A 140 13.09 7.08 15.66
C GLY A 140 13.01 7.10 14.13
N ILE A 141 13.60 6.09 13.47
CA ILE A 141 13.56 5.98 12.00
C ILE A 141 12.14 5.71 11.50
N ILE A 142 11.37 4.87 12.19
CA ILE A 142 9.96 4.59 11.89
C ILE A 142 9.12 5.87 11.95
N LEU A 143 9.34 6.72 12.96
CA LEU A 143 8.66 8.01 13.09
C LEU A 143 9.03 8.97 11.95
N VAL A 144 10.29 9.00 11.52
CA VAL A 144 10.71 9.79 10.35
C VAL A 144 10.02 9.29 9.07
N ALA A 145 9.97 7.96 8.86
CA ALA A 145 9.26 7.39 7.72
C ALA A 145 7.75 7.73 7.74
N ALA A 146 7.12 7.66 8.92
CA ALA A 146 5.71 8.05 9.09
C ALA A 146 5.48 9.53 8.78
N ALA A 147 6.34 10.43 9.27
CA ALA A 147 6.26 11.85 8.94
C ALA A 147 6.38 12.11 7.43
N LEU A 148 7.26 11.38 6.75
CA LEU A 148 7.41 11.49 5.29
C LEU A 148 6.22 10.88 4.52
N VAL A 149 5.56 9.87 5.08
CA VAL A 149 4.26 9.38 4.56
C VAL A 149 3.21 10.48 4.62
N HIS A 150 3.07 11.17 5.76
CA HIS A 150 2.14 12.31 5.90
C HIS A 150 2.48 13.44 4.92
N TYR A 151 3.77 13.77 4.81
CA TYR A 151 4.24 14.73 3.81
C TYR A 151 3.81 14.34 2.40
N GLN A 152 4.03 13.08 1.96
CA GLN A 152 3.63 12.60 0.62
C GLN A 152 2.11 12.60 0.39
N LYS A 153 1.31 12.63 1.46
CA LYS A 153 -0.16 12.74 1.39
C LYS A 153 -0.65 14.19 1.35
N GLY A 154 0.27 15.17 1.40
CA GLY A 154 -0.09 16.58 1.55
C GLY A 154 -0.78 16.87 2.89
N GLU A 155 -0.54 16.03 3.89
CA GLU A 155 -1.04 16.24 5.25
C GLU A 155 0.00 17.08 5.99
N HIS A 156 -0.38 18.32 6.29
CA HIS A 156 0.39 19.22 7.13
C HIS A 156 -0.27 19.22 8.51
N ASP A 157 0.44 18.70 9.51
CA ASP A 157 0.02 18.77 10.93
C ASP A 157 -0.09 20.22 11.43
#